data_AF-A0A2N2NPG0-F1
#
_entry.id   AF-A0A2N2NPG0-F1
#
_cell.length_a   1.000
_cell.length_b   1.000
_cell.length_c   1.000
_cell.angle_alpha   90.00
_cell.angle_beta   90.00
_cell.angle_gamma   90.00
#
_symmetry.space_group_name_H-M   'P 1'
#
loop_
_entity.id
_entity.type
_entity.pdbx_description
1 polymer ?
#
loop_
_entity_poly.entity_id
_entity_poly.type
_entity_poly.pdbx_seq_one_letter_code
_entity_poly.pdbx_strand_id
1 'polypeptide(L)'
;MKNDIVHKFFTLINSLFQTKDLPTTKLLEKILLIILYIFGILLWLRFLDYGQIREDRIDWADITFPRLQVLQQAMQQGEIPLYVAQEKGLKGETNFFLSVPDQILSPDILLLRFLELDQFIVIHILIFYSIGYWGLLLFRNKYSLSIIAFIPLFLLFNFNGHIVSHLSVGHLTWSSYFLLSFFFLYVFELFAEKSLDWKWVVKIAVLQFFIFLSGGYHFFFWIMLFLTILLLFHKTNRKIILLSIIFSFLISMFRILPAALLSRHLKLEFMFGFPTVERLLQGLYKAYYPTELVLDLAYWEYNFYLGILGMLFVTYFGFVYFKQQRKNEIFKLIIPAAVMLVLSLGNIYKPFFDTGLPFFSGERVSSRFIIMTLLLLIFVSAIQLQTYLNAVSNNYIKWGIVMGIFLMANDLIMHLSQWGIEKIIIASPVAENYVPLSLGVGYNQSYQNLLIIGAVISIATSVFLCVKLKLNTKSRSIDTA
;
A
#
# COMPACT_ATOMS: atom_id res chain seq x y z
N MET A 1 21.42 -45.55 -11.87
CA MET A 1 20.03 -45.10 -11.59
C MET A 1 19.90 -44.36 -10.24
N LYS A 2 20.31 -44.96 -9.10
CA LYS A 2 20.20 -44.32 -7.77
C LYS A 2 20.93 -42.97 -7.65
N ASN A 3 22.15 -42.85 -8.19
CA ASN A 3 22.93 -41.60 -8.15
C ASN A 3 22.32 -40.48 -8.99
N ASP A 4 21.63 -40.81 -10.08
CA ASP A 4 20.97 -39.82 -10.96
C ASP A 4 19.71 -39.24 -10.31
N ILE A 5 18.92 -40.07 -9.61
CA ILE A 5 17.74 -39.61 -8.85
C ILE A 5 18.14 -38.67 -7.72
N VAL A 6 19.17 -39.03 -6.95
CA VAL A 6 19.67 -38.20 -5.85
C VAL A 6 20.21 -36.86 -6.37
N HIS A 7 20.95 -36.87 -7.49
CA HIS A 7 21.45 -35.64 -8.10
C HIS A 7 20.33 -34.73 -8.63
N LYS A 8 19.31 -35.30 -9.28
CA LYS A 8 18.12 -34.57 -9.74
C LYS A 8 17.35 -33.96 -8.57
N PHE A 9 17.19 -34.70 -7.48
CA PHE A 9 16.55 -34.24 -6.26
C PHE A 9 17.30 -33.05 -5.62
N PHE A 10 18.63 -33.15 -5.46
CA PHE A 10 19.42 -32.03 -4.94
C PHE A 10 19.43 -30.84 -5.88
N THR A 11 19.42 -31.06 -7.19
CA THR A 11 19.29 -29.99 -8.17
C THR A 11 17.96 -29.25 -8.02
N LEU A 12 16.87 -30.00 -7.80
CA LEU A 12 15.55 -29.46 -7.55
C LEU A 12 15.49 -28.65 -6.25
N ILE A 13 15.99 -29.18 -5.14
CA ILE A 13 16.05 -28.45 -3.86
C ILE A 13 16.89 -27.19 -3.97
N ASN A 14 18.07 -27.27 -4.61
CA ASN A 14 18.95 -26.11 -4.76
C ASN A 14 18.34 -25.01 -5.63
N SER A 15 17.42 -25.35 -6.54
CA SER A 15 16.68 -24.35 -7.32
C SER A 15 15.72 -23.50 -6.48
N LEU A 16 15.39 -23.92 -5.26
CA LEU A 16 14.60 -23.08 -4.35
C LEU A 16 15.38 -21.84 -3.87
N PHE A 17 16.71 -21.92 -3.82
CA PHE A 17 17.60 -20.87 -3.31
C PHE A 17 18.25 -20.02 -4.41
N GLN A 18 18.21 -20.50 -5.65
CA GLN A 18 18.85 -19.86 -6.81
C GLN A 18 17.92 -19.93 -8.01
N THR A 19 17.82 -18.83 -8.76
CA THR A 19 17.14 -18.85 -10.06
C THR A 19 17.96 -19.69 -11.04
N LYS A 20 17.44 -20.86 -11.42
CA LYS A 20 18.07 -21.75 -12.40
C LYS A 20 17.16 -21.92 -13.62
N ASP A 21 17.79 -21.97 -14.80
CA ASP A 21 17.06 -21.97 -16.07
C ASP A 21 16.50 -23.33 -16.54
N LEU A 22 16.56 -24.36 -15.71
CA LEU A 22 16.06 -25.69 -16.09
C LEU A 22 14.51 -25.70 -16.20
N PRO A 23 13.92 -26.40 -17.19
CA PRO A 23 12.47 -26.44 -17.37
C PRO A 23 11.71 -26.99 -16.14
N THR A 24 12.24 -28.04 -15.50
CA THR A 24 11.63 -28.66 -14.32
C THR A 24 11.66 -27.75 -13.09
N THR A 25 12.72 -26.96 -12.91
CA THR A 25 12.83 -26.00 -11.81
C THR A 25 11.88 -24.83 -12.03
N LYS A 26 11.71 -24.36 -13.28
CA LYS A 26 10.73 -23.34 -13.64
C LYS A 26 9.28 -23.77 -13.36
N LEU A 27 8.94 -25.03 -13.61
CA LEU A 27 7.59 -25.55 -13.30
C LEU A 27 7.34 -25.60 -11.80
N LEU A 28 8.28 -26.17 -11.01
CA LEU A 28 8.16 -26.21 -9.56
C LEU A 28 8.01 -24.80 -8.98
N GLU A 29 8.84 -23.86 -9.42
CA GLU A 29 8.80 -22.47 -8.97
C GLU A 29 7.43 -21.83 -9.25
N LYS A 30 6.87 -22.01 -10.46
CA LYS A 30 5.52 -21.54 -10.79
C LYS A 30 4.45 -22.14 -9.88
N ILE A 31 4.50 -23.44 -9.63
CA ILE A 31 3.56 -24.13 -8.72
C ILE A 31 3.66 -23.54 -7.32
N LEU A 32 4.88 -23.34 -6.80
CA LEU A 32 5.09 -22.76 -5.47
C LEU A 32 4.59 -21.31 -5.37
N LEU A 33 4.76 -20.52 -6.42
CA LEU A 33 4.20 -19.16 -6.48
C LEU A 33 2.67 -19.20 -6.46
N ILE A 34 2.03 -20.11 -7.22
CA ILE A 34 0.57 -20.29 -7.19
C ILE A 34 0.10 -20.73 -5.79
N ILE A 35 0.80 -21.68 -5.17
CA ILE A 35 0.49 -22.13 -3.80
C ILE A 35 0.60 -20.96 -2.82
N LEU A 36 1.66 -20.14 -2.92
CA LEU A 36 1.86 -18.98 -2.05
C LEU A 36 0.75 -17.93 -2.24
N TYR A 37 0.32 -17.71 -3.49
CA TYR A 37 -0.79 -16.82 -3.81
C TYR A 37 -2.12 -17.31 -3.19
N ILE A 38 -2.46 -18.59 -3.40
CA ILE A 38 -3.66 -19.22 -2.82
C ILE A 38 -3.60 -19.19 -1.30
N PHE A 39 -2.42 -19.46 -0.72
CA PHE A 39 -2.21 -19.37 0.72
C PHE A 39 -2.58 -17.99 1.26
N GLY A 40 -2.16 -16.91 0.59
CA GLY A 40 -2.57 -15.56 1.00
C GLY A 40 -4.06 -15.27 0.81
N ILE A 41 -4.71 -15.82 -0.23
CA ILE A 41 -6.19 -15.74 -0.36
C ILE A 41 -6.85 -16.37 0.86
N LEU A 42 -6.44 -17.59 1.23
CA LEU A 42 -7.04 -18.31 2.36
C LEU A 42 -6.84 -17.56 3.69
N LEU A 43 -5.67 -16.92 3.88
CA LEU A 43 -5.41 -16.09 5.04
C LEU A 43 -6.30 -14.84 5.08
N TRP A 44 -6.46 -14.14 3.96
CA TRP A 44 -7.35 -12.96 3.89
C TRP A 44 -8.83 -13.34 4.07
N LEU A 45 -9.29 -14.44 3.47
CA LEU A 45 -10.65 -14.93 3.68
C LEU A 45 -10.93 -15.24 5.14
N ARG A 46 -10.01 -15.95 5.81
CA ARG A 46 -10.12 -16.24 7.23
C ARG A 46 -10.07 -14.97 8.08
N PHE A 47 -9.19 -14.03 7.75
CA PHE A 47 -9.07 -12.76 8.44
C PHE A 47 -10.37 -11.94 8.36
N LEU A 48 -11.03 -11.92 7.20
CA LEU A 48 -12.31 -11.24 6.96
C LEU A 48 -13.54 -12.03 7.41
N ASP A 49 -13.34 -13.12 8.15
CA ASP A 49 -14.39 -14.02 8.61
C ASP A 49 -15.34 -14.47 7.47
N TYR A 50 -14.76 -14.73 6.30
CA TYR A 50 -15.48 -15.12 5.07
C TYR A 50 -16.63 -14.17 4.68
N GLY A 51 -16.57 -12.90 5.09
CA GLY A 51 -17.60 -11.90 4.84
C GLY A 51 -18.56 -11.67 5.99
N GLN A 52 -18.40 -12.31 7.16
CA GLN A 52 -19.25 -12.03 8.33
C GLN A 52 -18.82 -10.74 9.05
N ILE A 53 -18.78 -9.63 8.31
CA ILE A 53 -18.35 -8.32 8.80
C ILE A 53 -19.58 -7.58 9.34
N ARG A 54 -19.52 -7.16 10.60
CA ARG A 54 -20.58 -6.37 11.21
C ARG A 54 -20.40 -4.88 10.95
N GLU A 55 -21.48 -4.27 10.48
CA GLU A 55 -21.52 -2.84 10.15
C GLU A 55 -21.57 -1.92 11.37
N ASP A 56 -21.86 -2.42 12.56
CA ASP A 56 -22.14 -1.64 13.77
C ASP A 56 -20.93 -1.53 14.73
N ARG A 57 -19.69 -1.59 14.21
CA ARG A 57 -18.43 -1.59 14.99
C ARG A 57 -17.39 -0.61 14.44
N ILE A 58 -16.78 0.20 15.32
CA ILE A 58 -15.63 1.09 15.00
C ILE A 58 -15.84 1.82 13.65
N ASP A 59 -14.83 1.86 12.78
CA ASP A 59 -14.86 2.56 11.50
C ASP A 59 -15.65 1.78 10.43
N TRP A 60 -16.05 0.53 10.70
CA TRP A 60 -17.08 -0.11 9.87
C TRP A 60 -18.39 0.69 9.96
N ALA A 61 -18.78 1.11 11.17
CA ALA A 61 -19.99 1.89 11.43
C ALA A 61 -19.86 3.36 11.01
N ASP A 62 -18.72 3.99 11.33
CA ASP A 62 -18.59 5.44 11.19
C ASP A 62 -18.13 5.87 9.80
N ILE A 63 -17.43 4.98 9.08
CA ILE A 63 -16.74 5.32 7.83
C ILE A 63 -17.18 4.42 6.69
N THR A 64 -16.96 3.12 6.79
CA THR A 64 -16.94 2.25 5.61
C THR A 64 -18.34 1.86 5.13
N PHE A 65 -19.17 1.24 5.97
CA PHE A 65 -20.50 0.81 5.54
C PHE A 65 -21.37 1.97 5.05
N PRO A 66 -21.47 3.11 5.77
CA PRO A 66 -22.34 4.19 5.30
C PRO A 66 -21.90 4.76 3.95
N ARG A 67 -20.59 4.84 3.68
CA ARG A 67 -20.10 5.29 2.37
C ARG A 67 -20.34 4.26 1.26
N LEU A 68 -20.15 2.97 1.57
CA LEU A 68 -20.46 1.90 0.63
C LEU A 68 -21.95 1.80 0.32
N GLN A 69 -22.84 2.08 1.28
CA GLN A 69 -24.29 2.15 1.05
C GLN A 69 -24.66 3.22 0.02
N VAL A 70 -24.09 4.43 0.13
CA VAL A 70 -24.30 5.50 -0.86
C VAL A 70 -23.79 5.07 -2.24
N LEU A 71 -22.62 4.45 -2.31
CA LEU A 71 -22.07 3.93 -3.56
C LEU A 71 -22.94 2.82 -4.15
N GLN A 72 -23.41 1.89 -3.33
CA GLN A 72 -24.26 0.77 -3.77
C GLN A 72 -25.57 1.29 -4.35
N GLN A 73 -26.23 2.23 -3.66
CA GLN A 73 -27.44 2.88 -4.16
C GLN A 73 -27.18 3.58 -5.50
N ALA A 74 -26.07 4.33 -5.62
CA ALA A 74 -25.69 4.98 -6.87
C ALA A 74 -25.48 3.97 -8.01
N MET A 75 -24.78 2.85 -7.75
CA MET A 75 -24.53 1.81 -8.76
C MET A 75 -25.80 1.04 -9.16
N GLN A 76 -26.72 0.82 -8.22
CA GLN A 76 -28.01 0.17 -8.48
C GLN A 76 -28.95 1.08 -9.28
N GLN A 77 -28.94 2.39 -9.01
CA GLN A 77 -29.79 3.39 -9.66
C GLN A 77 -29.19 3.94 -10.96
N GLY A 78 -27.91 3.69 -11.23
CA GLY A 78 -27.20 4.23 -12.40
C GLY A 78 -26.88 5.72 -12.26
N GLU A 79 -26.74 6.22 -11.03
CA GLU A 79 -26.48 7.61 -10.72
C GLU A 79 -25.01 7.84 -10.32
N ILE A 80 -24.57 9.10 -10.39
CA ILE A 80 -23.26 9.52 -9.88
C ILE A 80 -23.44 9.94 -8.41
N PRO A 81 -22.66 9.40 -7.45
CA PRO A 81 -22.80 9.70 -6.03
C PRO A 81 -22.23 11.10 -5.73
N LEU A 82 -23.01 12.15 -6.02
CA LEU A 82 -22.62 13.54 -5.78
C LEU A 82 -22.98 14.01 -4.38
N TYR A 83 -24.15 13.60 -3.88
CA TYR A 83 -24.69 14.05 -2.61
C TYR A 83 -25.10 12.88 -1.72
N VAL A 84 -25.00 13.13 -0.42
CA VAL A 84 -25.61 12.31 0.63
C VAL A 84 -26.91 13.01 1.07
N ALA A 85 -27.96 12.26 1.37
CA ALA A 85 -29.25 12.86 1.77
C ALA A 85 -29.15 13.60 3.10
N GLN A 86 -28.30 13.11 4.01
CA GLN A 86 -28.02 13.72 5.30
C GLN A 86 -27.08 14.94 5.11
N GLU A 87 -27.53 16.15 5.43
CA GLU A 87 -26.79 17.41 5.21
C GLU A 87 -25.37 17.43 5.83
N LYS A 88 -25.20 16.73 6.96
CA LYS A 88 -23.92 16.55 7.67
C LYS A 88 -23.52 15.08 7.76
N GLY A 89 -23.96 14.26 6.81
CA GLY A 89 -23.74 12.81 6.84
C GLY A 89 -22.27 12.40 6.76
N LEU A 90 -21.40 13.20 6.13
CA LEU A 90 -19.99 12.86 5.96
C LEU A 90 -19.15 13.57 7.01
N LYS A 91 -18.59 12.77 7.93
CA LYS A 91 -17.75 13.23 9.06
C LYS A 91 -18.43 14.32 9.91
N GLY A 92 -19.76 14.42 9.90
CA GLY A 92 -20.50 15.45 10.64
C GLY A 92 -20.48 16.85 10.02
N GLU A 93 -19.95 17.02 8.80
CA GLU A 93 -19.60 18.36 8.29
C GLU A 93 -20.21 18.69 6.92
N THR A 94 -20.39 17.71 6.04
CA THR A 94 -20.86 17.96 4.66
C THR A 94 -21.69 16.82 4.10
N ASN A 95 -22.47 17.12 3.05
CA ASN A 95 -23.15 16.14 2.22
C ASN A 95 -22.53 15.98 0.83
N PHE A 96 -21.46 16.71 0.49
CA PHE A 96 -20.80 16.61 -0.81
C PHE A 96 -19.90 15.37 -0.83
N PHE A 97 -20.38 14.29 -1.46
CA PHE A 97 -19.75 12.97 -1.36
C PHE A 97 -18.29 12.98 -1.85
N LEU A 98 -18.04 13.53 -3.05
CA LEU A 98 -16.71 13.61 -3.66
C LEU A 98 -15.84 14.77 -3.12
N SER A 99 -16.32 15.52 -2.13
CA SER A 99 -15.46 16.50 -1.41
C SER A 99 -14.59 15.83 -0.35
N VAL A 100 -14.91 14.59 0.04
CA VAL A 100 -14.09 13.81 0.96
C VAL A 100 -13.01 13.10 0.16
N PRO A 101 -11.71 13.30 0.45
CA PRO A 101 -10.64 12.82 -0.40
C PRO A 101 -10.42 11.31 -0.35
N ASP A 102 -11.02 10.56 0.57
CA ASP A 102 -10.79 9.12 0.80
C ASP A 102 -11.98 8.22 0.34
N GLN A 103 -12.91 8.70 -0.50
CA GLN A 103 -13.98 7.86 -1.08
C GLN A 103 -13.50 6.74 -2.03
N ILE A 104 -14.10 5.56 -1.99
CA ILE A 104 -13.72 4.49 -2.94
C ILE A 104 -14.45 4.72 -4.27
N LEU A 105 -13.70 4.91 -5.35
CA LEU A 105 -14.15 5.12 -6.73
C LEU A 105 -13.36 4.24 -7.73
N SER A 106 -12.67 3.22 -7.23
CA SER A 106 -11.96 2.26 -8.07
C SER A 106 -12.96 1.49 -8.96
N PRO A 107 -12.55 1.01 -10.15
CA PRO A 107 -13.50 0.43 -11.11
C PRO A 107 -14.34 -0.75 -10.59
N ASP A 108 -13.85 -1.46 -9.57
CA ASP A 108 -14.54 -2.56 -8.94
C ASP A 108 -15.79 -2.15 -8.14
N ILE A 109 -16.01 -0.85 -7.85
CA ILE A 109 -17.28 -0.39 -7.25
C ILE A 109 -18.50 -0.79 -8.09
N LEU A 110 -18.34 -1.03 -9.40
CA LEU A 110 -19.40 -1.52 -10.27
C LEU A 110 -19.97 -2.86 -9.79
N LEU A 111 -19.18 -3.65 -9.04
CA LEU A 111 -19.62 -4.90 -8.44
C LEU A 111 -20.66 -4.70 -7.33
N LEU A 112 -20.73 -3.52 -6.70
CA LEU A 112 -21.78 -3.18 -5.72
C LEU A 112 -23.19 -3.25 -6.32
N ARG A 113 -23.33 -3.21 -7.65
CA ARG A 113 -24.62 -3.45 -8.31
C ARG A 113 -25.15 -4.87 -8.08
N PHE A 114 -24.25 -5.84 -7.91
CA PHE A 114 -24.57 -7.27 -7.88
C PHE A 114 -24.28 -7.95 -6.55
N LEU A 115 -23.44 -7.33 -5.72
CA LEU A 115 -22.97 -7.89 -4.46
C LEU A 115 -23.56 -7.15 -3.27
N GLU A 116 -23.75 -7.89 -2.20
CA GLU A 116 -23.92 -7.33 -0.86
C GLU A 116 -22.62 -6.65 -0.40
N LEU A 117 -22.73 -5.72 0.56
CA LEU A 117 -21.61 -4.87 0.97
C LEU A 117 -20.43 -5.66 1.56
N ASP A 118 -20.74 -6.66 2.36
CA ASP A 118 -19.80 -7.57 3.00
C ASP A 118 -19.04 -8.43 1.96
N GLN A 119 -19.77 -8.97 0.98
CA GLN A 119 -19.19 -9.70 -0.15
C GLN A 119 -18.29 -8.80 -0.99
N PHE A 120 -18.72 -7.56 -1.24
CA PHE A 120 -17.91 -6.57 -1.92
C PHE A 120 -16.63 -6.26 -1.16
N ILE A 121 -16.67 -6.07 0.16
CA ILE A 121 -15.47 -5.80 0.98
C ILE A 121 -14.44 -6.93 0.81
N VAL A 122 -14.86 -8.19 0.88
CA VAL A 122 -13.99 -9.34 0.68
C VAL A 122 -13.39 -9.34 -0.72
N ILE A 123 -14.21 -9.20 -1.76
CA ILE A 123 -13.74 -9.20 -3.15
C ILE A 123 -12.82 -8.01 -3.43
N HIS A 124 -13.12 -6.83 -2.91
CA HIS A 124 -12.29 -5.64 -3.02
C HIS A 124 -10.88 -5.90 -2.47
N ILE A 125 -10.77 -6.41 -1.23
CA ILE A 125 -9.46 -6.72 -0.63
C ILE A 125 -8.73 -7.79 -1.44
N LEU A 126 -9.42 -8.84 -1.90
CA LEU A 126 -8.80 -9.90 -2.71
C LEU A 126 -8.32 -9.38 -4.08
N ILE A 127 -9.05 -8.48 -4.73
CA ILE A 127 -8.62 -7.85 -5.99
C ILE A 127 -7.33 -7.05 -5.75
N PHE A 128 -7.30 -6.18 -4.74
CA PHE A 128 -6.12 -5.37 -4.46
C PHE A 128 -4.93 -6.21 -4.00
N TYR A 129 -5.15 -7.22 -3.17
CA TYR A 129 -4.14 -8.22 -2.82
C TYR A 129 -3.57 -8.90 -4.08
N SER A 130 -4.42 -9.30 -5.02
CA SER A 130 -3.99 -9.95 -6.26
C SER A 130 -3.14 -9.03 -7.14
N ILE A 131 -3.55 -7.76 -7.26
CA ILE A 131 -2.79 -6.74 -7.97
C ILE A 131 -1.44 -6.49 -7.27
N GLY A 132 -1.43 -6.40 -5.94
CA GLY A 132 -0.20 -6.24 -5.15
C GLY A 132 0.74 -7.43 -5.30
N TYR A 133 0.22 -8.65 -5.26
CA TYR A 133 0.98 -9.88 -5.49
C TYR A 133 1.60 -9.88 -6.89
N TRP A 134 0.87 -9.42 -7.90
CA TRP A 134 1.41 -9.24 -9.25
C TRP A 134 2.57 -8.22 -9.28
N GLY A 135 2.44 -7.09 -8.58
CA GLY A 135 3.53 -6.12 -8.42
C GLY A 135 4.78 -6.75 -7.77
N LEU A 136 4.60 -7.58 -6.74
CA LEU A 136 5.69 -8.34 -6.12
C LEU A 136 6.31 -9.36 -7.08
N LEU A 137 5.54 -10.04 -7.92
CA LEU A 137 6.06 -10.95 -8.94
C LEU A 137 6.91 -10.23 -10.00
N LEU A 138 6.48 -9.03 -10.42
CA LEU A 138 7.27 -8.20 -11.34
C LEU A 138 8.61 -7.80 -10.69
N PHE A 139 8.58 -7.41 -9.42
CA PHE A 139 9.80 -7.11 -8.66
C PHE A 139 10.71 -8.34 -8.53
N ARG A 140 10.14 -9.49 -8.17
CA ARG A 140 10.82 -10.77 -8.09
C ARG A 140 11.57 -11.09 -9.38
N ASN A 141 10.88 -10.99 -10.52
CA ASN A 141 11.46 -11.28 -11.82
C ASN A 141 12.58 -10.30 -12.16
N LYS A 142 12.37 -9.00 -11.90
CA LYS A 142 13.38 -7.97 -12.15
C LYS A 142 14.67 -8.19 -11.36
N TYR A 143 14.56 -8.63 -10.10
CA TYR A 143 15.70 -8.85 -9.21
C TYR A 143 16.14 -10.31 -9.11
N SER A 144 15.58 -11.19 -9.94
CA SER A 144 15.89 -12.63 -9.96
C SER A 144 15.84 -13.27 -8.56
N LEU A 145 14.82 -12.92 -7.77
CA LEU A 145 14.68 -13.49 -6.43
C LEU A 145 14.22 -14.95 -6.54
N SER A 146 14.94 -15.85 -5.86
CA SER A 146 14.52 -17.24 -5.66
C SER A 146 13.25 -17.30 -4.81
N ILE A 147 12.58 -18.47 -4.78
CA ILE A 147 11.37 -18.61 -3.96
C ILE A 147 11.66 -18.37 -2.48
N ILE A 148 12.83 -18.82 -1.97
CA ILE A 148 13.21 -18.61 -0.57
C ILE A 148 13.43 -17.13 -0.25
N ALA A 149 14.00 -16.33 -1.16
CA ALA A 149 14.11 -14.88 -0.96
C ALA A 149 12.77 -14.15 -1.14
N PHE A 150 11.88 -14.71 -1.95
CA PHE A 150 10.57 -14.11 -2.23
C PHE A 150 9.55 -14.30 -1.10
N ILE A 151 9.57 -15.45 -0.40
CA ILE A 151 8.63 -15.73 0.70
C ILE A 151 8.65 -14.64 1.80
N PRO A 152 9.79 -14.22 2.38
CA PRO A 152 9.78 -13.18 3.41
C PRO A 152 9.31 -11.81 2.86
N LEU A 153 9.63 -11.48 1.60
CA LEU A 153 9.06 -10.30 0.94
C LEU A 153 7.53 -10.38 0.87
N PHE A 154 7.00 -11.51 0.41
CA PHE A 154 5.56 -11.77 0.35
C PHE A 154 4.90 -11.68 1.73
N LEU A 155 5.46 -12.35 2.73
CA LEU A 155 4.88 -12.41 4.08
C LEU A 155 4.87 -11.04 4.75
N LEU A 156 6.01 -10.35 4.78
CA LEU A 156 6.14 -9.05 5.44
C LEU A 156 5.37 -7.96 4.70
N PHE A 157 5.28 -8.01 3.36
CA PHE A 157 4.47 -7.05 2.61
C PHE A 157 2.98 -7.25 2.88
N ASN A 158 2.48 -8.48 2.79
CA ASN A 158 1.02 -8.71 2.87
C ASN A 158 0.49 -8.76 4.30
N PHE A 159 1.29 -9.18 5.28
CA PHE A 159 0.79 -9.51 6.62
C PHE A 159 1.52 -8.76 7.74
N ASN A 160 2.18 -7.62 7.46
CA ASN A 160 2.69 -6.77 8.53
C ASN A 160 1.53 -6.14 9.32
N GLY A 161 1.83 -5.75 10.54
CA GLY A 161 0.82 -5.24 11.46
C GLY A 161 0.11 -3.98 10.97
N HIS A 162 0.71 -3.16 10.11
CA HIS A 162 0.09 -1.92 9.65
C HIS A 162 -1.11 -2.18 8.76
N ILE A 163 -0.94 -3.00 7.71
CA ILE A 163 -2.05 -3.32 6.81
C ILE A 163 -3.11 -4.17 7.52
N VAL A 164 -2.66 -5.13 8.33
CA VAL A 164 -3.56 -6.01 9.10
C VAL A 164 -4.42 -5.18 10.04
N SER A 165 -3.82 -4.34 10.90
CA SER A 165 -4.57 -3.60 11.92
C SER A 165 -5.59 -2.63 11.33
N HIS A 166 -5.23 -1.91 10.27
CA HIS A 166 -6.11 -0.91 9.66
C HIS A 166 -7.30 -1.56 8.96
N LEU A 167 -7.09 -2.65 8.22
CA LEU A 167 -8.20 -3.40 7.61
C LEU A 167 -9.11 -4.03 8.67
N SER A 168 -8.57 -4.40 9.83
CA SER A 168 -9.34 -5.01 10.93
C SER A 168 -10.41 -4.08 11.48
N VAL A 169 -10.07 -2.80 11.61
CA VAL A 169 -10.90 -1.80 12.27
C VAL A 169 -11.88 -1.09 11.33
N GLY A 170 -11.83 -1.42 10.03
CA GLY A 170 -12.75 -0.90 9.03
C GLY A 170 -12.17 0.14 8.10
N HIS A 171 -10.85 0.32 8.04
CA HIS A 171 -10.22 1.19 7.06
C HIS A 171 -10.10 0.54 5.68
N LEU A 172 -11.22 0.28 4.99
CA LEU A 172 -11.21 -0.40 3.69
C LEU A 172 -10.32 0.28 2.64
N THR A 173 -10.20 1.61 2.70
CA THR A 173 -9.36 2.41 1.80
C THR A 173 -7.86 2.05 1.90
N TRP A 174 -7.45 1.33 2.95
CA TRP A 174 -6.10 0.77 3.10
C TRP A 174 -5.80 -0.37 2.14
N SER A 175 -6.78 -0.92 1.42
CA SER A 175 -6.53 -1.84 0.29
C SER A 175 -5.58 -1.23 -0.75
N SER A 176 -5.58 0.10 -0.90
CA SER A 176 -4.66 0.86 -1.75
C SER A 176 -3.17 0.61 -1.42
N TYR A 177 -2.86 0.20 -0.19
CA TYR A 177 -1.53 -0.23 0.25
C TYR A 177 -0.91 -1.25 -0.69
N PHE A 178 -1.69 -2.21 -1.20
CA PHE A 178 -1.17 -3.28 -2.05
C PHE A 178 -0.56 -2.74 -3.36
N LEU A 179 -0.99 -1.56 -3.82
CA LEU A 179 -0.43 -0.86 -4.98
C LEU A 179 0.98 -0.30 -4.72
N LEU A 180 1.42 -0.18 -3.46
CA LEU A 180 2.78 0.25 -3.13
C LEU A 180 3.85 -0.72 -3.65
N SER A 181 3.49 -1.98 -3.94
CA SER A 181 4.38 -2.93 -4.61
C SER A 181 4.91 -2.39 -5.96
N PHE A 182 4.05 -1.75 -6.76
CA PHE A 182 4.44 -1.09 -8.00
C PHE A 182 5.24 0.18 -7.75
N PHE A 183 4.89 0.94 -6.71
CA PHE A 183 5.64 2.15 -6.36
C PHE A 183 7.11 1.81 -6.08
N PHE A 184 7.37 0.82 -5.22
CA PHE A 184 8.74 0.41 -4.94
C PHE A 184 9.41 -0.15 -6.19
N LEU A 185 8.74 -0.98 -7.00
CA LEU A 185 9.28 -1.42 -8.29
C LEU A 185 9.78 -0.24 -9.16
N TYR A 186 8.98 0.82 -9.29
CA TYR A 186 9.32 2.00 -10.09
C TYR A 186 10.37 2.91 -9.43
N VAL A 187 10.38 3.02 -8.11
CA VAL A 187 11.46 3.69 -7.37
C VAL A 187 12.78 2.99 -7.60
N PHE A 188 12.80 1.66 -7.63
CA PHE A 188 14.01 0.90 -7.94
C PHE A 188 14.42 0.99 -9.42
N GLU A 189 13.47 1.16 -10.37
CA GLU A 189 13.79 1.51 -11.77
C GLU A 189 14.57 2.83 -11.88
N LEU A 190 14.21 3.84 -11.08
CA LEU A 190 14.84 5.17 -11.07
C LEU A 190 16.36 5.14 -10.89
N PHE A 191 16.87 4.17 -10.13
CA PHE A 191 18.29 4.02 -9.83
C PHE A 191 19.00 2.96 -10.67
N ALA A 192 18.25 2.06 -11.31
CA ALA A 192 18.82 1.04 -12.19
C ALA A 192 19.09 1.60 -13.61
N GLU A 193 18.29 2.55 -14.06
CA GLU A 193 18.37 3.12 -15.41
C GLU A 193 19.15 4.44 -15.43
N LYS A 194 20.10 4.59 -16.37
CA LYS A 194 20.93 5.80 -16.49
C LYS A 194 20.13 7.06 -16.81
N SER A 195 19.07 6.92 -17.59
CA SER A 195 18.14 7.99 -17.93
C SER A 195 16.75 7.43 -18.07
N LEU A 196 15.79 8.11 -17.44
CA LEU A 196 14.37 7.80 -17.58
C LEU A 196 13.71 8.72 -18.61
N ASP A 197 12.58 8.27 -19.12
CA ASP A 197 11.76 9.00 -20.09
C ASP A 197 10.31 9.17 -19.60
N TRP A 198 9.43 9.59 -20.51
CA TRP A 198 8.01 9.78 -20.23
C TRP A 198 7.28 8.51 -19.82
N LYS A 199 7.79 7.31 -20.14
CA LYS A 199 7.17 6.05 -19.69
C LYS A 199 7.14 5.97 -18.17
N TRP A 200 8.19 6.43 -17.49
CA TRP A 200 8.24 6.42 -16.03
C TRP A 200 7.29 7.47 -15.42
N VAL A 201 7.19 8.65 -16.03
CA VAL A 201 6.21 9.68 -15.64
C VAL A 201 4.79 9.12 -15.71
N VAL A 202 4.45 8.44 -16.81
CA VAL A 202 3.14 7.80 -17.00
C VAL A 202 2.90 6.71 -15.97
N LYS A 203 3.87 5.82 -15.72
CA LYS A 203 3.76 4.76 -14.70
C LYS A 203 3.41 5.31 -13.32
N ILE A 204 4.12 6.35 -12.86
CA ILE A 204 3.89 6.96 -11.54
C ILE A 204 2.55 7.71 -11.52
N ALA A 205 2.23 8.51 -12.54
CA ALA A 205 0.98 9.26 -12.59
C ALA A 205 -0.25 8.34 -12.60
N VAL A 206 -0.20 7.26 -13.39
CA VAL A 206 -1.27 6.26 -13.44
C VAL A 206 -1.37 5.49 -12.12
N LEU A 207 -0.25 5.10 -11.52
CA LEU A 207 -0.25 4.45 -10.21
C LEU A 207 -0.93 5.35 -9.14
N GLN A 208 -0.52 6.61 -9.07
CA GLN A 208 -1.08 7.59 -8.14
C GLN A 208 -2.56 7.85 -8.39
N PHE A 209 -2.99 7.91 -9.65
CA PHE A 209 -4.39 8.01 -10.02
C PHE A 209 -5.21 6.83 -9.47
N PHE A 210 -4.73 5.60 -9.65
CA PHE A 210 -5.42 4.41 -9.14
C PHE A 210 -5.43 4.33 -7.61
N ILE A 211 -4.31 4.66 -6.95
CA ILE A 211 -4.24 4.76 -5.49
C ILE A 211 -5.27 5.76 -4.97
N PHE A 212 -5.41 6.89 -5.65
CA PHE A 212 -6.36 7.90 -5.20
C PHE A 212 -7.81 7.49 -5.49
N LEU A 213 -8.08 6.86 -6.64
CA LEU A 213 -9.39 6.30 -6.96
C LEU A 213 -9.83 5.27 -5.92
N SER A 214 -8.94 4.41 -5.44
CA SER A 214 -9.25 3.40 -4.42
C SER A 214 -9.42 3.96 -2.99
N GLY A 215 -9.47 5.29 -2.83
CA GLY A 215 -9.62 5.92 -1.51
C GLY A 215 -8.31 6.12 -0.77
N GLY A 216 -7.18 5.69 -1.34
CA GLY A 216 -5.84 5.73 -0.74
C GLY A 216 -5.20 7.12 -0.68
N TYR A 217 -5.94 8.14 -0.22
CA TYR A 217 -5.47 9.52 -0.08
C TYR A 217 -4.14 9.60 0.69
N HIS A 218 -4.04 8.88 1.81
CA HIS A 218 -2.84 8.84 2.64
C HIS A 218 -1.63 8.33 1.86
N PHE A 219 -1.75 7.18 1.19
CA PHE A 219 -0.68 6.62 0.36
C PHE A 219 -0.30 7.52 -0.80
N PHE A 220 -1.29 8.18 -1.44
CA PHE A 220 -1.04 9.18 -2.47
C PHE A 220 -0.11 10.27 -1.92
N PHE A 221 -0.48 10.86 -0.77
CA PHE A 221 0.32 11.90 -0.13
C PHE A 221 1.72 11.41 0.27
N TRP A 222 1.85 10.20 0.83
CA TRP A 222 3.14 9.64 1.25
C TRP A 222 4.08 9.42 0.08
N ILE A 223 3.56 8.92 -1.05
CA ILE A 223 4.34 8.81 -2.29
C ILE A 223 4.78 10.19 -2.77
N MET A 224 3.90 11.19 -2.76
CA MET A 224 4.24 12.55 -3.18
C MET A 224 5.33 13.16 -2.30
N LEU A 225 5.26 12.95 -0.99
CA LEU A 225 6.27 13.38 -0.04
C LEU A 225 7.61 12.68 -0.30
N PHE A 226 7.58 11.35 -0.48
CA PHE A 226 8.76 10.54 -0.80
C PHE A 226 9.44 10.99 -2.10
N LEU A 227 8.66 11.21 -3.17
CA LEU A 227 9.16 11.71 -4.46
C LEU A 227 9.68 13.15 -4.36
N THR A 228 9.05 14.00 -3.55
CA THR A 228 9.50 15.37 -3.33
C THR A 228 10.85 15.39 -2.61
N ILE A 229 11.05 14.52 -1.62
CA ILE A 229 12.36 14.37 -0.99
C ILE A 229 13.38 13.87 -2.02
N LEU A 230 13.05 12.83 -2.80
CA LEU A 230 13.94 12.35 -3.87
C LEU A 230 14.29 13.42 -4.91
N LEU A 231 13.35 14.29 -5.26
CA LEU A 231 13.57 15.41 -6.18
C LEU A 231 14.73 16.32 -5.74
N LEU A 232 14.94 16.46 -4.43
CA LEU A 232 16.00 17.31 -3.86
C LEU A 232 17.39 16.66 -3.99
N PHE A 233 17.48 15.33 -4.00
CA PHE A 233 18.75 14.60 -3.91
C PHE A 233 19.14 13.83 -5.19
N HIS A 234 18.17 13.47 -6.03
CA HIS A 234 18.40 12.69 -7.24
C HIS A 234 18.56 13.57 -8.50
N LYS A 235 19.76 14.13 -8.68
CA LYS A 235 20.06 15.11 -9.74
C LYS A 235 19.82 14.58 -11.16
N THR A 236 20.22 13.34 -11.44
CA THR A 236 20.20 12.75 -12.80
C THR A 236 18.80 12.76 -13.44
N ASN A 237 17.79 12.34 -12.69
CA ASN A 237 16.41 12.23 -13.16
C ASN A 237 15.47 13.29 -12.53
N ARG A 238 16.01 14.41 -12.02
CA ARG A 238 15.24 15.43 -11.29
C ARG A 238 14.03 15.94 -12.08
N LYS A 239 14.20 16.22 -13.37
CA LYS A 239 13.12 16.68 -14.24
C LYS A 239 12.00 15.64 -14.37
N ILE A 240 12.36 14.36 -14.51
CA ILE A 240 11.39 13.27 -14.65
C ILE A 240 10.60 13.08 -13.33
N ILE A 241 11.28 13.17 -12.18
CA ILE A 241 10.62 13.13 -10.87
C ILE A 241 9.65 14.31 -10.73
N LEU A 242 10.07 15.54 -11.05
CA LEU A 242 9.20 16.73 -10.99
C LEU A 242 7.97 16.58 -11.89
N LEU A 243 8.16 16.12 -13.13
CA LEU A 243 7.05 15.89 -14.03
C LEU A 243 6.10 14.83 -13.48
N SER A 244 6.59 13.73 -12.90
CA SER A 244 5.73 12.71 -12.30
C SER A 244 4.87 13.26 -11.15
N ILE A 245 5.43 14.14 -10.31
CA ILE A 245 4.72 14.83 -9.23
C ILE A 245 3.59 15.69 -9.83
N ILE A 246 3.92 16.56 -10.79
CA ILE A 246 2.94 17.45 -11.43
C ILE A 246 1.83 16.65 -12.09
N PHE A 247 2.17 15.64 -12.89
CA PHE A 247 1.20 14.84 -13.62
C PHE A 247 0.35 13.94 -12.72
N SER A 248 0.85 13.52 -11.55
CA SER A 248 0.06 12.81 -10.53
C SER A 248 -1.03 13.68 -9.91
N PHE A 249 -0.73 14.97 -9.66
CA PHE A 249 -1.74 15.93 -9.24
C PHE A 249 -2.74 16.20 -10.37
N LEU A 250 -2.25 16.54 -11.57
CA LEU A 250 -3.12 16.94 -12.69
C LEU A 250 -4.11 15.85 -13.11
N ILE A 251 -3.67 14.58 -13.19
CA ILE A 251 -4.55 13.46 -13.55
C ILE A 251 -5.62 13.18 -12.48
N SER A 252 -5.41 13.65 -11.24
CA SER A 252 -6.31 13.42 -10.11
C SER A 252 -7.13 14.67 -9.73
N MET A 253 -7.14 15.70 -10.59
CA MET A 253 -7.76 16.99 -10.28
C MET A 253 -9.27 16.93 -10.05
N PHE A 254 -9.96 15.96 -10.68
CA PHE A 254 -11.39 15.72 -10.47
C PHE A 254 -11.75 15.46 -9.00
N ARG A 255 -10.77 15.02 -8.20
CA ARG A 255 -10.92 14.70 -6.78
C ARG A 255 -10.18 15.66 -5.87
N ILE A 256 -8.99 16.10 -6.29
CA ILE A 256 -8.19 17.06 -5.53
C ILE A 256 -8.93 18.38 -5.40
N LEU A 257 -9.49 18.89 -6.49
CA LEU A 257 -10.05 20.22 -6.53
C LEU A 257 -11.27 20.38 -5.59
N PRO A 258 -12.31 19.52 -5.64
CA PRO A 258 -13.42 19.60 -4.69
C PRO A 258 -12.94 19.38 -3.25
N ALA A 259 -12.05 18.43 -2.99
CA ALA A 259 -11.55 18.18 -1.64
C ALA A 259 -10.78 19.38 -1.10
N ALA A 260 -9.76 19.87 -1.80
CA ALA A 260 -8.89 20.95 -1.33
C ALA A 260 -9.63 22.28 -1.07
N LEU A 261 -10.73 22.52 -1.78
CA LEU A 261 -11.47 23.79 -1.70
C LEU A 261 -12.70 23.70 -0.80
N LEU A 262 -13.33 22.54 -0.64
CA LEU A 262 -14.56 22.37 0.14
C LEU A 262 -14.34 21.66 1.47
N SER A 263 -13.24 20.92 1.66
CA SER A 263 -12.96 20.18 2.89
C SER A 263 -12.37 21.04 4.02
N ARG A 264 -12.24 22.36 3.85
CA ARG A 264 -11.66 23.28 4.86
C ARG A 264 -12.42 23.32 6.17
N HIS A 265 -13.68 22.87 6.15
CA HIS A 265 -14.54 22.81 7.34
C HIS A 265 -14.36 21.51 8.15
N LEU A 266 -13.64 20.51 7.62
CA LEU A 266 -13.30 19.30 8.39
C LEU A 266 -12.34 19.70 9.53
N LYS A 267 -12.87 19.75 10.76
CA LYS A 267 -12.04 19.95 11.96
C LYS A 267 -11.21 18.70 12.22
N LEU A 268 -10.00 18.67 11.67
CA LEU A 268 -9.04 17.61 11.93
C LEU A 268 -8.16 18.01 13.11
N GLU A 269 -8.08 17.14 14.11
CA GLU A 269 -7.11 17.28 15.19
C GLU A 269 -5.87 16.46 14.87
N PHE A 270 -4.70 17.10 15.02
CA PHE A 270 -3.42 16.42 14.87
C PHE A 270 -3.25 15.34 15.93
N MET A 271 -2.89 14.15 15.48
CA MET A 271 -2.53 12.99 16.30
C MET A 271 -1.02 12.80 16.17
N PHE A 272 -0.32 12.74 17.31
CA PHE A 272 1.13 12.64 17.34
C PHE A 272 1.63 11.30 16.77
N GLY A 273 2.86 11.30 16.27
CA GLY A 273 3.56 10.10 15.81
C GLY A 273 3.93 9.16 16.95
N PHE A 274 4.92 8.29 16.76
CA PHE A 274 5.40 7.46 17.87
C PHE A 274 5.93 8.36 19.01
N PRO A 275 5.42 8.21 20.25
CA PRO A 275 5.84 9.06 21.37
C PRO A 275 7.33 9.00 21.65
N THR A 276 7.93 7.81 21.47
CA THR A 276 9.34 7.54 21.68
C THR A 276 9.86 6.54 20.64
N VAL A 277 11.18 6.49 20.48
CA VAL A 277 11.86 5.46 19.67
C VAL A 277 11.59 4.06 20.24
N GLU A 278 11.47 3.93 21.56
CA GLU A 278 11.10 2.66 22.19
C GLU A 278 9.72 2.19 21.73
N ARG A 279 8.72 3.08 21.71
CA ARG A 279 7.38 2.75 21.21
C ARG A 279 7.39 2.37 19.73
N LEU A 280 8.20 3.04 18.92
CA LEU A 280 8.42 2.65 17.53
C LEU A 280 8.96 1.22 17.45
N LEU A 281 10.02 0.90 18.20
CA LEU A 281 10.60 -0.44 18.19
C LEU A 281 9.60 -1.49 18.68
N GLN A 282 8.86 -1.21 19.76
CA GLN A 282 7.79 -2.10 20.23
C GLN A 282 6.73 -2.32 19.16
N GLY A 283 6.35 -1.29 18.40
CA GLY A 283 5.43 -1.41 17.27
C GLY A 283 5.86 -2.41 16.20
N LEU A 284 7.16 -2.70 16.08
CA LEU A 284 7.71 -3.65 15.10
C LEU A 284 7.72 -5.11 15.56
N TYR A 285 7.77 -5.40 16.87
CA TYR A 285 7.94 -6.79 17.35
C TYR A 285 6.99 -7.22 18.46
N LYS A 286 6.39 -6.29 19.21
CA LYS A 286 5.48 -6.64 20.28
C LYS A 286 4.08 -6.83 19.69
N ALA A 287 3.46 -7.98 19.96
CA ALA A 287 2.09 -8.23 19.59
C ALA A 287 1.17 -7.55 20.62
N TYR A 288 0.19 -6.81 20.13
CA TYR A 288 -0.78 -6.09 20.95
C TYR A 288 -2.18 -6.53 20.59
N TYR A 289 -3.06 -6.52 21.59
CA TYR A 289 -4.47 -6.81 21.38
C TYR A 289 -5.21 -5.57 20.83
N PRO A 290 -6.25 -5.76 20.00
CA PRO A 290 -7.00 -4.66 19.41
C PRO A 290 -7.66 -3.70 20.41
N THR A 291 -7.88 -4.13 21.65
CA THR A 291 -8.51 -3.32 22.72
C THR A 291 -7.53 -2.44 23.48
N GLU A 292 -6.22 -2.57 23.24
CA GLU A 292 -5.23 -1.76 23.94
C GLU A 292 -5.23 -0.31 23.41
N LEU A 293 -5.02 0.65 24.32
CA LEU A 293 -4.89 2.07 24.00
C LEU A 293 -3.48 2.55 24.34
N VAL A 294 -2.95 3.48 23.54
CA VAL A 294 -1.68 4.17 23.80
C VAL A 294 -1.93 5.67 23.76
N LEU A 295 -1.91 6.31 24.93
CA LEU A 295 -2.08 7.77 25.06
C LEU A 295 -3.33 8.26 24.31
N ASP A 296 -4.47 7.62 24.56
CA ASP A 296 -5.78 7.90 23.96
C ASP A 296 -5.88 7.70 22.44
N LEU A 297 -4.81 7.21 21.80
CA LEU A 297 -4.84 6.73 20.42
C LEU A 297 -4.95 5.21 20.41
N ALA A 298 -5.73 4.73 19.46
CA ALA A 298 -5.96 3.31 19.34
C ALA A 298 -4.75 2.59 18.75
N TYR A 299 -4.51 1.36 19.21
CA TYR A 299 -3.24 0.67 18.95
C TYR A 299 -2.95 0.41 17.47
N TRP A 300 -3.97 0.34 16.62
CA TRP A 300 -3.79 0.10 15.18
C TRP A 300 -2.90 1.17 14.52
N GLU A 301 -2.85 2.39 15.05
CA GLU A 301 -1.99 3.50 14.58
C GLU A 301 -0.49 3.28 14.85
N TYR A 302 -0.14 2.38 15.77
CA TYR A 302 1.23 2.07 16.17
C TYR A 302 1.62 0.61 15.90
N ASN A 303 0.71 -0.19 15.33
CA ASN A 303 0.96 -1.58 15.01
C ASN A 303 1.66 -1.70 13.64
N PHE A 304 2.96 -1.99 13.66
CA PHE A 304 3.78 -2.25 12.48
C PHE A 304 4.46 -3.62 12.58
N TYR A 305 3.78 -4.56 13.26
CA TYR A 305 4.33 -5.83 13.68
C TYR A 305 4.93 -6.63 12.52
N LEU A 306 6.14 -7.14 12.74
CA LEU A 306 6.90 -8.02 11.86
C LEU A 306 7.28 -9.35 12.56
N GLY A 307 7.05 -9.43 13.88
CA GLY A 307 7.71 -10.40 14.75
C GLY A 307 9.21 -10.11 14.93
N ILE A 308 9.84 -10.82 15.87
CA ILE A 308 11.26 -10.63 16.17
C ILE A 308 12.12 -11.01 14.96
N LEU A 309 11.81 -12.12 14.30
CA LEU A 309 12.56 -12.58 13.14
C LEU A 309 12.37 -11.67 11.91
N GLY A 310 11.16 -11.14 11.68
CA GLY A 310 10.93 -10.15 10.63
C GLY A 310 11.69 -8.85 10.89
N MET A 311 11.68 -8.36 12.13
CA MET A 311 12.46 -7.19 12.53
C MET A 311 13.97 -7.41 12.34
N LEU A 312 14.50 -8.55 12.79
CA LEU A 312 15.92 -8.90 12.60
C LEU A 312 16.28 -9.03 11.12
N PHE A 313 15.41 -9.66 10.33
CA PHE A 313 15.58 -9.78 8.88
C PHE A 313 15.70 -8.40 8.22
N VAL A 314 14.74 -7.50 8.47
CA VAL A 314 14.68 -6.16 7.87
C VAL A 314 15.86 -5.29 8.31
N THR A 315 16.21 -5.32 9.60
CA THR A 315 17.30 -4.51 10.15
C THR A 315 18.67 -5.00 9.68
N TYR A 316 18.94 -6.30 9.76
CA TYR A 316 20.22 -6.87 9.35
C TYR A 316 20.45 -6.76 7.85
N PHE A 317 19.56 -7.32 7.02
CA PHE A 317 19.75 -7.34 5.58
C PHE A 317 19.61 -5.94 4.96
N GLY A 318 18.72 -5.10 5.48
CA GLY A 318 18.61 -3.69 5.06
C GLY A 318 19.88 -2.90 5.37
N PHE A 319 20.45 -3.04 6.57
CA PHE A 319 21.71 -2.39 6.92
C PHE A 319 22.87 -2.87 6.05
N VAL A 320 23.01 -4.18 5.87
CA VAL A 320 24.07 -4.77 5.04
C VAL A 320 23.97 -4.28 3.60
N TYR A 321 22.75 -4.23 3.04
CA TYR A 321 22.50 -3.70 1.71
C TYR A 321 23.03 -2.26 1.57
N PHE A 322 22.54 -1.34 2.39
CA PHE A 322 22.96 0.06 2.29
C PHE A 322 24.44 0.26 2.59
N LYS A 323 25.04 -0.55 3.48
CA LYS A 323 26.49 -0.55 3.69
C LYS A 323 27.26 -0.92 2.43
N GLN A 324 26.82 -1.93 1.69
CA GLN A 324 27.44 -2.34 0.42
C GLN A 324 27.21 -1.31 -0.70
N GLN A 325 26.06 -0.65 -0.69
CA GLN A 325 25.69 0.34 -1.71
C GLN A 325 26.23 1.75 -1.47
N ARG A 326 27.02 2.02 -0.41
CA ARG A 326 27.49 3.37 -0.02
C ARG A 326 28.08 4.23 -1.15
N LYS A 327 28.69 3.60 -2.17
CA LYS A 327 29.30 4.29 -3.31
C LYS A 327 28.36 4.42 -4.52
N ASN A 328 27.21 3.76 -4.51
CA ASN A 328 26.25 3.71 -5.60
C ASN A 328 25.11 4.72 -5.36
N GLU A 329 24.54 5.23 -6.44
CA GLU A 329 23.45 6.21 -6.39
C GLU A 329 22.23 5.70 -5.60
N ILE A 330 21.98 4.38 -5.62
CA ILE A 330 20.88 3.74 -4.88
C ILE A 330 20.95 3.95 -3.37
N PHE A 331 22.14 4.25 -2.82
CA PHE A 331 22.29 4.62 -1.41
C PHE A 331 21.46 5.85 -1.05
N LYS A 332 21.20 6.75 -2.01
CA LYS A 332 20.37 7.95 -1.77
C LYS A 332 18.93 7.63 -1.42
N LEU A 333 18.44 6.41 -1.66
CA LEU A 333 17.13 5.95 -1.17
C LEU A 333 17.02 5.96 0.36
N ILE A 334 18.15 5.92 1.09
CA ILE A 334 18.13 6.04 2.55
C ILE A 334 17.61 7.40 3.02
N ILE A 335 17.75 8.45 2.19
CA ILE A 335 17.37 9.82 2.56
C ILE A 335 15.86 9.96 2.72
N PRO A 336 15.01 9.68 1.71
CA PRO A 336 13.56 9.74 1.91
C PRO A 336 13.09 8.78 3.01
N ALA A 337 13.67 7.58 3.13
CA ALA A 337 13.35 6.66 4.21
C ALA A 337 13.70 7.22 5.61
N ALA A 338 14.84 7.88 5.77
CA ALA A 338 15.21 8.50 7.04
C ALA A 338 14.30 9.69 7.37
N VAL A 339 13.93 10.50 6.37
CA VAL A 339 13.01 11.62 6.55
C VAL A 339 11.62 11.11 6.96
N MET A 340 11.07 10.10 6.28
CA MET A 340 9.77 9.52 6.63
C MET A 340 9.77 8.91 8.04
N LEU A 341 10.87 8.25 8.43
CA LEU A 341 11.08 7.76 9.80
C LEU A 341 11.07 8.91 10.81
N VAL A 342 11.80 10.00 10.56
CA VAL A 342 11.86 11.15 11.47
C VAL A 342 10.49 11.84 11.57
N LEU A 343 9.78 12.03 10.46
CA LEU A 343 8.42 12.61 10.48
C LEU A 343 7.42 11.74 11.25
N SER A 344 7.69 10.43 11.39
CA SER A 344 6.86 9.52 12.16
C SER A 344 7.01 9.62 13.68
N LEU A 345 7.95 10.42 14.19
CA LEU A 345 8.23 10.55 15.62
C LEU A 345 7.61 11.80 16.23
N GLY A 346 6.95 11.63 17.38
CA GLY A 346 6.38 12.70 18.19
C GLY A 346 5.59 13.74 17.39
N ASN A 347 5.88 15.01 17.64
CA ASN A 347 5.20 16.14 16.97
C ASN A 347 5.99 16.72 15.80
N ILE A 348 6.96 15.98 15.24
CA ILE A 348 7.86 16.53 14.21
C ILE A 348 7.09 16.97 12.94
N TYR A 349 6.02 16.27 12.59
CA TYR A 349 5.17 16.64 11.46
C TYR A 349 4.18 17.78 11.76
N LYS A 350 3.91 18.08 13.04
CA LYS A 350 2.90 19.05 13.46
C LYS A 350 3.03 20.43 12.79
N PRO A 351 4.24 21.01 12.60
CA PRO A 351 4.37 22.29 11.92
C PRO A 351 3.85 22.29 10.48
N PHE A 352 3.94 21.15 9.77
CA PHE A 352 3.38 21.01 8.42
C PHE A 352 1.86 20.91 8.47
N PHE A 353 1.33 20.13 9.41
CA PHE A 353 -0.11 20.01 9.65
C PHE A 353 -0.75 21.38 9.97
N ASP A 354 -0.12 22.15 10.86
CA ASP A 354 -0.61 23.45 11.33
C ASP A 354 -0.65 24.52 10.21
N THR A 355 -0.03 24.29 9.05
CA THR A 355 -0.14 25.20 7.90
C THR A 355 -1.56 25.30 7.35
N GLY A 356 -2.41 24.31 7.62
CA GLY A 356 -3.78 24.24 7.08
C GLY A 356 -3.85 23.99 5.57
N LEU A 357 -2.71 23.77 4.91
CA LEU A 357 -2.68 23.42 3.49
C LEU A 357 -3.30 22.03 3.30
N PRO A 358 -4.29 21.85 2.40
CA PRO A 358 -5.12 20.64 2.35
C PRO A 358 -4.38 19.30 2.36
N PHE A 359 -3.23 19.22 1.67
CA PHE A 359 -2.42 18.01 1.62
C PHE A 359 -1.64 17.74 2.92
N PHE A 360 -1.12 18.78 3.57
CA PHE A 360 -0.38 18.63 4.80
C PHE A 360 -1.30 18.45 6.02
N SER A 361 -2.42 19.17 6.07
CA SER A 361 -3.40 19.05 7.15
C SER A 361 -4.28 17.80 7.03
N GLY A 362 -4.36 17.18 5.85
CA GLY A 362 -5.10 15.93 5.68
C GLY A 362 -4.43 14.71 6.32
N GLU A 363 -3.11 14.75 6.55
CA GLU A 363 -2.41 13.68 7.28
C GLU A 363 -2.34 14.01 8.76
N ARG A 364 -3.31 13.49 9.52
CA ARG A 364 -3.41 13.77 10.96
C ARG A 364 -2.57 12.83 11.82
N VAL A 365 -2.19 11.64 11.37
CA VAL A 365 -1.46 10.64 12.20
C VAL A 365 -0.07 10.40 11.61
N SER A 366 0.94 11.07 12.15
CA SER A 366 2.27 11.04 11.52
C SER A 366 2.99 9.70 11.70
N SER A 367 2.62 8.86 12.68
CA SER A 367 3.22 7.52 12.89
C SER A 367 3.20 6.68 11.62
N ARG A 368 2.15 6.86 10.80
CA ARG A 368 1.91 6.11 9.56
C ARG A 368 3.02 6.27 8.52
N PHE A 369 3.78 7.37 8.53
CA PHE A 369 4.89 7.57 7.59
C PHE A 369 5.96 6.48 7.66
N ILE A 370 6.12 5.81 8.82
CA ILE A 370 7.08 4.73 9.01
C ILE A 370 6.90 3.60 7.99
N ILE A 371 5.68 3.39 7.46
CA ILE A 371 5.42 2.30 6.53
C ILE A 371 6.23 2.41 5.25
N MET A 372 6.48 3.63 4.77
CA MET A 372 7.26 3.87 3.55
C MET A 372 8.73 3.48 3.77
N THR A 373 9.26 3.76 4.96
CA THR A 373 10.60 3.34 5.38
C THR A 373 10.67 1.83 5.52
N LEU A 374 9.70 1.25 6.21
CA LEU A 374 9.64 -0.18 6.47
C LEU A 374 9.55 -0.98 5.18
N LEU A 375 8.66 -0.59 4.26
CA LEU A 375 8.53 -1.23 2.97
C LEU A 375 9.81 -1.13 2.13
N LEU A 376 10.46 0.03 2.07
CA LEU A 376 11.76 0.13 1.40
C LEU A 376 12.75 -0.89 1.97
N LEU A 377 12.84 -0.98 3.30
CA LEU A 377 13.74 -1.89 4.00
C LEU A 377 13.39 -3.37 3.74
N ILE A 378 12.12 -3.73 3.67
CA ILE A 378 11.66 -5.08 3.31
C ILE A 378 12.14 -5.45 1.89
N PHE A 379 11.96 -4.55 0.91
CA PHE A 379 12.35 -4.79 -0.48
C PHE A 379 13.87 -4.92 -0.64
N VAL A 380 14.68 -4.03 -0.05
CA VAL A 380 16.14 -4.17 -0.08
C VAL A 380 16.62 -5.43 0.66
N SER A 381 15.95 -5.82 1.74
CA SER A 381 16.30 -7.01 2.52
C SER A 381 16.12 -8.28 1.71
N ALA A 382 15.06 -8.35 0.88
CA ALA A 382 14.85 -9.47 -0.03
C ALA A 382 15.94 -9.57 -1.10
N ILE A 383 16.36 -8.43 -1.68
CA ILE A 383 17.50 -8.38 -2.62
C ILE A 383 18.77 -8.86 -1.93
N GLN A 384 19.06 -8.36 -0.73
CA GLN A 384 20.28 -8.69 -0.01
C GLN A 384 20.30 -10.15 0.45
N LEU A 385 19.16 -10.70 0.85
CA LEU A 385 19.02 -12.13 1.14
C LEU A 385 19.34 -12.96 -0.10
N GLN A 386 18.85 -12.57 -1.28
CA GLN A 386 19.20 -13.29 -2.52
C GLN A 386 20.71 -13.26 -2.79
N THR A 387 21.35 -12.09 -2.65
CA THR A 387 22.81 -11.95 -2.79
C THR A 387 23.55 -12.86 -1.80
N TYR A 388 23.08 -12.93 -0.56
CA TYR A 388 23.65 -13.81 0.47
C TYR A 388 23.47 -15.30 0.13
N LEU A 389 22.27 -15.71 -0.29
CA LEU A 389 21.98 -17.09 -0.69
C LEU A 389 22.81 -17.55 -1.89
N ASN A 390 23.13 -16.64 -2.81
CA ASN A 390 24.03 -16.91 -3.93
C ASN A 390 25.47 -17.16 -3.48
N ALA A 391 25.92 -16.48 -2.41
CA ALA A 391 27.28 -16.59 -1.90
C ALA A 391 27.48 -17.77 -0.94
N VAL A 392 26.43 -18.22 -0.24
CA VAL A 392 26.53 -19.30 0.75
C VAL A 392 26.52 -20.67 0.09
N SER A 393 27.59 -21.44 0.30
CA SER A 393 27.69 -22.85 -0.07
C SER A 393 27.19 -23.82 1.01
N ASN A 394 27.17 -23.40 2.28
CA ASN A 394 26.80 -24.25 3.42
C ASN A 394 25.28 -24.49 3.48
N ASN A 395 24.87 -25.76 3.34
CA ASN A 395 23.47 -26.16 3.37
C ASN A 395 22.81 -26.00 4.75
N TYR A 396 23.55 -26.12 5.86
CA TYR A 396 23.00 -25.92 7.21
C TYR A 396 22.51 -24.47 7.40
N ILE A 397 23.26 -23.49 6.88
CA ILE A 397 22.86 -22.08 6.92
C ILE A 397 21.59 -21.88 6.08
N LYS A 398 21.52 -22.46 4.88
CA LYS A 398 20.32 -22.39 4.02
C LYS A 398 19.08 -22.95 4.72
N TRP A 399 19.19 -24.10 5.37
CA TRP A 399 18.10 -24.68 6.15
C TRP A 399 17.74 -23.86 7.39
N GLY A 400 18.74 -23.27 8.07
CA GLY A 400 18.50 -22.32 9.15
C GLY A 400 17.68 -21.10 8.70
N ILE A 401 17.96 -20.57 7.50
CA ILE A 401 17.15 -19.49 6.89
C ILE A 401 15.72 -19.96 6.63
N VAL A 402 15.53 -21.15 6.06
CA VAL A 402 14.18 -21.71 5.83
C VAL A 402 13.40 -21.84 7.14
N MET A 403 14.04 -22.35 8.19
CA MET A 403 13.44 -22.44 9.52
C MET A 403 13.08 -21.05 10.08
N GLY A 404 13.96 -20.07 9.93
CA GLY A 404 13.69 -18.69 10.33
C GLY A 404 12.49 -18.08 9.58
N ILE A 405 12.37 -18.35 8.28
CA ILE A 405 11.21 -17.92 7.48
C ILE A 405 9.93 -18.60 7.94
N PHE A 406 9.98 -19.90 8.28
CA PHE A 406 8.82 -20.62 8.79
C PHE A 406 8.33 -20.04 10.14
N LEU A 407 9.25 -19.76 11.06
CA LEU A 407 8.93 -19.12 12.33
C LEU A 407 8.37 -17.70 12.14
N MET A 408 8.95 -16.92 11.22
CA MET A 408 8.42 -15.61 10.83
C MET A 408 7.00 -15.72 10.27
N ALA A 409 6.72 -16.71 9.41
CA ALA A 409 5.39 -16.94 8.89
C ALA A 409 4.40 -17.27 10.01
N ASN A 410 4.79 -18.12 10.96
CA ASN A 410 3.98 -18.44 12.13
C ASN A 410 3.62 -17.18 12.94
N ASP A 411 4.60 -16.34 13.28
CA ASP A 411 4.37 -15.10 14.03
C ASP A 411 3.37 -14.17 13.34
N LEU A 412 3.54 -13.96 12.02
CA LEU A 412 2.65 -13.11 11.23
C LEU A 412 1.23 -13.69 11.12
N ILE A 413 1.09 -15.01 10.98
CA ILE A 413 -0.23 -15.67 10.93
C ILE A 413 -0.93 -15.59 12.29
N MET A 414 -0.19 -15.75 13.40
CA MET A 414 -0.73 -15.58 14.74
C MET A 414 -1.21 -14.15 14.96
N HIS A 415 -0.40 -13.16 14.56
CA HIS A 415 -0.79 -11.75 14.61
C HIS A 415 -2.02 -11.45 13.73
N LEU A 416 -2.03 -11.92 12.49
CA LEU A 416 -3.20 -11.83 11.59
C LEU A 416 -4.45 -12.40 12.25
N SER A 417 -4.34 -13.57 12.89
CA SER A 417 -5.46 -14.18 13.59
C SER A 417 -5.90 -13.36 14.81
N GLN A 418 -5.00 -12.72 15.54
CA GLN A 418 -5.34 -11.85 16.69
C GLN A 418 -6.14 -10.61 16.26
N TRP A 419 -5.89 -10.14 15.04
CA TRP A 419 -6.53 -8.97 14.47
C TRP A 419 -7.72 -9.32 13.55
N GLY A 420 -8.05 -10.60 13.38
CA GLY A 420 -9.19 -11.03 12.53
C GLY A 420 -10.52 -10.38 12.92
N ILE A 421 -11.37 -10.14 11.93
CA ILE A 421 -12.64 -9.40 12.06
C ILE A 421 -13.53 -9.95 13.17
N GLU A 422 -13.66 -11.27 13.27
CA GLU A 422 -14.41 -11.96 14.34
C GLU A 422 -13.99 -11.44 15.74
N LYS A 423 -12.69 -11.32 16.00
CA LYS A 423 -12.17 -10.89 17.29
C LYS A 423 -12.38 -9.41 17.53
N ILE A 424 -12.23 -8.58 16.50
CA ILE A 424 -12.52 -7.14 16.58
C ILE A 424 -13.98 -6.93 16.96
N ILE A 425 -14.89 -7.63 16.29
CA ILE A 425 -16.32 -7.55 16.53
C ILE A 425 -16.68 -7.87 17.99
N ILE A 426 -16.08 -8.92 18.54
CA ILE A 426 -16.30 -9.35 19.93
C ILE A 426 -15.71 -8.32 20.91
N ALA A 427 -14.55 -7.79 20.59
CA ALA A 427 -13.78 -6.96 21.50
C ALA A 427 -14.19 -5.47 21.49
N SER A 428 -14.91 -5.03 20.46
CA SER A 428 -15.35 -3.65 20.29
C SER A 428 -16.82 -3.45 20.66
N PRO A 429 -17.16 -2.34 21.33
CA PRO A 429 -18.55 -2.01 21.63
C PRO A 429 -19.35 -1.73 20.35
N VAL A 430 -20.67 -1.88 20.44
CA VAL A 430 -21.59 -1.44 19.39
C VAL A 430 -21.49 0.09 19.28
N ALA A 431 -21.41 0.60 18.06
CA ALA A 431 -21.43 2.04 17.82
C ALA A 431 -22.78 2.62 18.29
N GLU A 432 -22.76 3.55 19.24
CA GLU A 432 -23.97 4.13 19.84
C GLU A 432 -24.82 4.92 18.84
N ASN A 433 -24.21 5.44 17.77
CA ASN A 433 -24.84 6.31 16.79
C ASN A 433 -24.58 5.86 15.34
N TYR A 434 -24.75 4.58 15.04
CA TYR A 434 -24.72 4.13 13.65
C TYR A 434 -25.85 4.80 12.85
N VAL A 435 -25.48 5.62 11.87
CA VAL A 435 -26.43 6.29 10.97
C VAL A 435 -26.14 5.82 9.55
N PRO A 436 -26.99 4.97 8.96
CA PRO A 436 -26.84 4.61 7.56
C PRO A 436 -26.99 5.86 6.69
N LEU A 437 -26.14 5.98 5.68
CA LEU A 437 -26.21 7.09 4.73
C LEU A 437 -26.96 6.65 3.49
N SER A 438 -27.70 7.58 2.90
CA SER A 438 -28.46 7.35 1.66
C SER A 438 -28.03 8.32 0.58
N LEU A 439 -28.14 7.86 -0.66
CA LEU A 439 -27.91 8.69 -1.84
C LEU A 439 -28.86 9.89 -1.80
N GLY A 440 -28.29 11.08 -1.94
CA GLY A 440 -29.02 12.34 -1.92
C GLY A 440 -29.15 12.92 -3.32
N VAL A 441 -30.18 13.74 -3.51
CA VAL A 441 -30.33 14.61 -4.67
C VAL A 441 -30.07 16.04 -4.21
N GLY A 442 -29.25 16.78 -4.95
CA GLY A 442 -28.90 18.15 -4.60
C GLY A 442 -28.40 18.94 -5.78
N TYR A 443 -28.38 20.26 -5.61
CA TYR A 443 -27.80 21.18 -6.58
C TYR A 443 -26.90 22.18 -5.87
N ASN A 444 -25.61 22.16 -6.20
CA ASN A 444 -24.65 23.15 -5.74
C ASN A 444 -23.72 23.49 -6.90
N GLN A 445 -23.93 24.68 -7.48
CA GLN A 445 -23.20 25.14 -8.66
C GLN A 445 -21.68 25.13 -8.44
N SER A 446 -21.22 25.61 -7.28
CA SER A 446 -19.79 25.68 -6.99
C SER A 446 -19.15 24.29 -6.93
N TYR A 447 -19.77 23.36 -6.21
CA TYR A 447 -19.29 21.98 -6.12
C TYR A 447 -19.27 21.29 -7.49
N GLN A 448 -20.35 21.40 -8.27
CA GLN A 448 -20.43 20.82 -9.62
C GLN A 448 -19.40 21.45 -10.57
N ASN A 449 -19.20 22.76 -10.52
CA ASN A 449 -18.17 23.44 -11.32
C ASN A 449 -16.77 22.93 -10.98
N LEU A 450 -16.44 22.74 -9.69
CA LEU A 450 -15.15 22.18 -9.28
C LEU A 450 -14.95 20.76 -9.80
N LEU A 451 -16.00 19.91 -9.76
CA LEU A 451 -15.95 18.57 -10.32
C LEU A 451 -15.72 18.59 -11.83
N ILE A 452 -16.46 19.41 -12.57
CA ILE A 452 -16.35 19.53 -14.04
C ILE A 452 -14.96 20.03 -14.43
N ILE A 453 -14.48 21.12 -13.81
CA ILE A 453 -13.14 21.67 -14.06
C ILE A 453 -12.07 20.62 -13.77
N GLY A 454 -12.15 19.96 -12.61
CA GLY A 454 -11.21 18.91 -12.24
C GLY A 454 -11.24 17.73 -13.22
N ALA A 455 -12.42 17.31 -13.68
CA ALA A 455 -12.58 16.25 -14.68
C ALA A 455 -11.97 16.64 -16.03
N VAL A 456 -12.22 17.86 -16.52
CA VAL A 456 -11.62 18.36 -17.77
C VAL A 456 -10.09 18.34 -17.70
N ILE A 457 -9.52 18.83 -16.59
CA ILE A 457 -8.05 18.81 -16.39
C ILE A 457 -7.53 17.37 -16.38
N SER A 458 -8.23 16.46 -15.68
CA SER A 458 -7.82 15.05 -15.56
C SER A 458 -7.88 14.32 -16.91
N ILE A 459 -8.92 14.56 -17.71
CA ILE A 459 -9.08 13.99 -19.06
C ILE A 459 -8.01 14.54 -20.01
N ALA A 460 -7.82 15.87 -20.06
CA ALA A 460 -6.81 16.49 -20.90
C ALA A 460 -5.40 15.97 -20.56
N THR A 461 -5.13 15.81 -19.27
CA THR A 461 -3.88 15.23 -18.76
C THR A 461 -3.71 13.78 -19.19
N SER A 462 -4.76 12.97 -19.08
CA SER A 462 -4.73 11.56 -19.50
C SER A 462 -4.45 11.43 -21.00
N VAL A 463 -5.13 12.24 -21.84
CA VAL A 463 -4.88 12.29 -23.29
C VAL A 463 -3.43 12.67 -23.59
N PHE A 464 -2.92 13.71 -22.93
CA PHE A 464 -1.54 14.15 -23.09
C PHE A 464 -0.53 13.04 -22.74
N LEU A 465 -0.72 12.36 -21.60
CA LEU A 465 0.14 11.26 -21.15
C LEU A 465 0.10 10.08 -22.15
N CYS A 466 -1.08 9.74 -22.68
CA CYS A 466 -1.21 8.71 -23.72
C CYS A 466 -0.46 9.08 -25.00
N VAL A 467 -0.57 10.34 -25.45
CA VAL A 467 0.18 10.83 -26.62
C VAL A 467 1.69 10.76 -26.37
N LYS A 468 2.16 11.20 -25.20
CA LYS A 468 3.58 11.12 -24.84
C LYS A 468 4.10 9.70 -24.80
N LEU A 469 3.31 8.77 -24.26
CA LEU A 469 3.67 7.35 -24.23
C LEU A 469 3.85 6.80 -25.66
N LYS A 470 2.90 7.08 -26.56
CA LYS A 470 2.93 6.61 -27.96
C LYS A 470 4.09 7.19 -28.77
N LEU A 471 4.39 8.48 -28.59
CA LEU A 471 5.53 9.12 -29.27
C LEU A 471 6.86 8.54 -28.80
N ASN A 472 6.98 8.29 -27.50
CA ASN A 472 8.19 7.73 -26.91
C ASN A 472 8.48 6.29 -27.40
N THR A 473 7.45 5.47 -27.61
CA THR A 473 7.61 4.13 -28.20
C THR A 473 8.11 4.18 -29.65
N LYS A 474 7.67 5.17 -30.44
CA LYS A 474 8.06 5.30 -31.85
C LYS A 474 9.50 5.75 -32.03
N SER A 475 10.01 6.63 -31.17
CA SER A 475 11.42 7.05 -31.23
C SER A 475 12.36 5.86 -30.97
N ARG A 476 12.08 5.06 -29.94
CA ARG A 476 12.93 3.90 -29.62
C ARG A 476 12.95 2.85 -30.73
N SER A 477 11.85 2.64 -31.46
CA SER A 477 11.84 1.68 -32.58
C SER A 477 12.69 2.12 -33.77
N ILE A 478 12.88 3.44 -33.95
CA ILE A 478 13.70 3.99 -35.04
C ILE A 478 15.19 3.90 -34.70
N ASP A 479 15.56 4.05 -33.42
CA ASP A 479 16.97 3.94 -32.98
C ASP A 479 17.48 2.49 -32.92
N THR A 480 16.58 1.50 -32.94
CA THR A 480 16.92 0.05 -32.88
C THR A 480 16.80 -0.67 -34.23
N ALA A 481 16.31 -0.01 -35.27
CA ALA A 481 16.22 -0.51 -36.63
C ALA A 481 17.33 0.10 -37.47
#